data_AF-A0A417ZB99-F1
#
_entry.id   AF-A0A417ZB99-F1
#
_cell.length_a   1.000
_cell.length_b   1.000
_cell.length_c   1.000
_cell.angle_alpha   90.00
_cell.angle_beta   90.00
_cell.angle_gamma   90.00
#
_symmetry.space_group_name_H-M   'P 1'
#
loop_
_entity.id
_entity.type
_entity.pdbx_description
1 polymer ?
#
loop_
_entity_poly.entity_id
_entity_poly.type
_entity_poly.pdbx_seq_one_letter_code
_entity_poly.pdbx_strand_id
1 'polypeptide(L)'
;MSDKCPDYVANLYSYVDGELSAEEYEELRQHLLDCPPCLTEYERDMLLKKLVKRACGREQAPEQLRSMIMTQISYSYTQVRYEN
;
A
#
# COMPACT_ATOMS: atom_id res chain seq x y z
N MET A 1 -21.43 -15.46 -5.04
CA MET A 1 -19.96 -15.62 -5.00
C MET A 1 -19.49 -15.53 -6.43
N SER A 2 -18.71 -14.49 -6.76
CA SER A 2 -18.12 -14.33 -8.10
C SER A 2 -16.96 -15.32 -8.25
N ASP A 3 -16.75 -15.84 -9.45
CA ASP A 3 -15.77 -16.90 -9.77
C ASP A 3 -14.33 -16.51 -9.40
N LYS A 4 -14.05 -15.20 -9.31
CA LYS A 4 -12.71 -14.66 -9.01
C LYS A 4 -12.43 -14.38 -7.52
N CYS A 5 -13.41 -14.54 -6.63
CA CYS A 5 -13.22 -14.23 -5.19
C CYS A 5 -12.03 -14.96 -4.53
N PRO A 6 -11.75 -16.24 -4.81
CA PRO A 6 -10.60 -16.95 -4.22
C PRO A 6 -9.25 -16.32 -4.59
N ASP A 7 -9.08 -15.89 -5.85
CA ASP A 7 -7.85 -15.26 -6.32
C ASP A 7 -7.62 -13.90 -5.64
N TYR A 8 -8.69 -13.13 -5.43
CA TYR A 8 -8.60 -11.85 -4.74
C TYR A 8 -8.30 -11.98 -3.25
N VAL A 9 -8.81 -13.04 -2.58
CA VAL A 9 -8.46 -13.33 -1.18
C VAL A 9 -6.98 -13.69 -1.06
N ALA A 10 -6.41 -14.42 -2.03
CA ALA A 10 -4.98 -14.74 -2.03
C ALA A 10 -4.08 -13.50 -2.16
N ASN A 11 -4.52 -12.49 -2.92
CA ASN A 11 -3.76 -11.25 -3.17
C ASN A 11 -4.05 -10.12 -2.17
N LEU A 12 -4.90 -10.37 -1.17
CA LEU A 12 -5.36 -9.34 -0.24
C LEU A 12 -4.21 -8.76 0.62
N TYR A 13 -3.24 -9.60 0.99
CA TYR A 13 -2.05 -9.16 1.72
C TYR A 13 -1.20 -8.19 0.90
N SER A 14 -0.92 -8.51 -0.36
CA SER A 14 -0.16 -7.63 -1.27
C SER A 14 -0.89 -6.32 -1.52
N TYR A 15 -2.22 -6.32 -1.59
CA TYR A 15 -3.00 -5.08 -1.64
C TYR A 15 -2.86 -4.23 -0.38
N VAL A 16 -2.97 -4.86 0.78
CA VAL A 16 -2.83 -4.21 2.10
C VAL A 16 -1.42 -3.65 2.30
N ASP A 17 -0.38 -4.33 1.79
CA ASP A 17 1.02 -3.92 1.85
C ASP A 17 1.43 -2.93 0.75
N GLY A 18 0.61 -2.76 -0.29
CA GLY A 18 0.88 -1.85 -1.41
C GLY A 18 1.89 -2.42 -2.42
N GLU A 19 1.98 -3.75 -2.50
CA GLU A 19 2.95 -4.48 -3.33
C GLU A 19 2.40 -4.86 -4.72
N LEU A 20 1.14 -4.49 -5.02
CA LEU A 20 0.53 -4.74 -6.31
C LEU A 20 0.97 -3.73 -7.37
N SER A 21 0.98 -4.17 -8.63
CA SER A 21 1.05 -3.25 -9.76
C SER A 21 -0.18 -2.33 -9.81
N ALA A 22 -0.09 -1.23 -10.57
CA ALA A 22 -1.20 -0.29 -10.70
C ALA A 22 -2.46 -0.94 -11.31
N GLU A 23 -2.28 -1.91 -12.20
CA GLU A 23 -3.37 -2.66 -12.83
C GLU A 23 -4.06 -3.59 -11.83
N GLU A 24 -3.29 -4.43 -11.13
CA GLU A 24 -3.80 -5.33 -10.08
C GLU A 24 -4.49 -4.58 -8.95
N TYR A 25 -3.96 -3.41 -8.57
CA TYR A 25 -4.57 -2.55 -7.57
C TYR A 25 -5.97 -2.09 -7.99
N GLU A 26 -6.14 -1.63 -9.23
CA GLU A 26 -7.42 -1.14 -9.71
C GLU A 26 -8.44 -2.27 -9.86
N GLU A 27 -8.02 -3.42 -10.38
CA GLU A 27 -8.89 -4.60 -10.50
C GLU A 27 -9.43 -5.06 -9.14
N LEU A 28 -8.56 -5.19 -8.14
CA LEU A 28 -8.96 -5.60 -6.80
C LEU A 28 -9.77 -4.50 -6.10
N ARG A 29 -9.46 -3.22 -6.32
CA ARG A 29 -10.27 -2.11 -5.81
C ARG A 29 -11.71 -2.17 -6.33
N GLN A 30 -11.90 -2.40 -7.63
CA GLN A 30 -13.24 -2.56 -8.22
C GLN A 30 -13.95 -3.78 -7.63
N HIS A 31 -13.25 -4.91 -7.48
CA HIS A 31 -13.82 -6.09 -6.84
C HIS A 31 -14.33 -5.81 -5.42
N LEU A 32 -13.55 -5.12 -4.59
CA LEU A 32 -13.94 -4.79 -3.22
C LEU A 32 -15.15 -3.85 -3.17
N LEU A 33 -15.36 -2.98 -4.17
CA LEU A 33 -16.55 -2.12 -4.26
C LEU A 33 -17.81 -2.93 -4.58
N ASP A 34 -17.69 -3.95 -5.44
CA ASP A 34 -18.81 -4.75 -5.92
C ASP A 34 -19.08 -6.02 -5.08
N CYS A 35 -18.17 -6.38 -4.15
CA CYS A 35 -18.21 -7.62 -3.39
C CYS A 35 -18.11 -7.40 -1.87
N PRO A 36 -19.24 -7.18 -1.18
CA PRO A 36 -19.28 -7.01 0.28
C PRO A 36 -18.59 -8.13 1.10
N PRO A 37 -18.67 -9.42 0.72
CA PRO A 37 -17.94 -10.48 1.42
C PRO A 37 -16.42 -10.28 1.39
N CYS A 38 -15.85 -9.94 0.24
CA CYS A 38 -14.40 -9.71 0.12
C CYS A 38 -13.98 -8.41 0.82
N LEU A 39 -14.84 -7.38 0.84
CA LEU A 39 -14.62 -6.18 1.64
C LEU A 39 -14.55 -6.50 3.14
N THR A 40 -15.37 -7.43 3.64
CA THR A 40 -15.34 -7.85 5.05
C THR A 40 -14.01 -8.54 5.40
N GLU A 41 -13.50 -9.40 4.52
CA GLU A 41 -12.19 -10.04 4.71
C GLU A 41 -11.05 -9.01 4.68
N TYR A 42 -11.09 -8.05 3.74
CA TYR A 42 -10.17 -6.91 3.68
C TYR A 42 -10.14 -6.12 5.00
N GLU A 43 -11.30 -5.78 5.53
CA GLU A 43 -11.41 -5.03 6.78
C GLU A 43 -10.81 -5.81 7.96
N ARG A 44 -11.00 -7.13 8.01
CA ARG A 44 -10.38 -7.99 9.02
C ARG A 44 -8.86 -7.94 8.95
N ASP A 45 -8.29 -8.08 7.77
CA ASP A 45 -6.83 -8.12 7.59
C ASP A 45 -6.22 -6.74 7.87
N MET A 46 -6.92 -5.65 7.53
CA MET A 46 -6.54 -4.29 7.91
C MET A 46 -6.55 -4.08 9.44
N LEU A 47 -7.54 -4.63 10.14
CA LEU A 47 -7.58 -4.59 11.61
C LEU A 47 -6.41 -5.36 12.23
N LEU A 48 -6.10 -6.55 11.70
CA LEU A 48 -4.95 -7.35 12.12
C LEU A 48 -3.63 -6.58 11.92
N LYS A 49 -3.41 -6.00 10.74
CA LYS A 49 -2.21 -5.19 10.45
C LYS A 49 -2.07 -4.01 11.40
N LYS A 50 -3.17 -3.29 11.69
CA LYS A 50 -3.18 -2.19 12.68
C LYS A 50 -2.81 -2.69 14.08
N LEU A 51 -3.32 -3.85 14.49
CA LEU A 51 -3.02 -4.45 15.79
C LEU A 51 -1.55 -4.84 15.91
N VAL A 52 -0.99 -5.51 14.90
CA VAL A 52 0.43 -5.87 14.85
C VAL A 52 1.31 -4.63 14.89
N LYS A 53 1.00 -3.60 14.08
CA LYS A 53 1.73 -2.33 14.09
C LYS A 53 1.73 -1.68 15.48
N ARG A 54 0.60 -1.69 16.18
CA ARG A 54 0.51 -1.15 17.56
C ARG A 54 1.33 -1.97 18.56
N ALA A 55 1.30 -3.29 18.46
CA ALA A 55 2.00 -4.18 19.37
C ALA A 55 3.52 -4.16 19.18
N CYS A 56 3.97 -4.09 17.92
CA CYS A 56 5.37 -4.25 17.53
C CYS A 56 6.09 -2.95 17.16
N GLY A 57 5.37 -1.85 16.91
CA GLY A 57 5.93 -0.59 16.37
C GLY A 57 6.63 0.32 17.40
N ARG A 58 7.29 -0.24 18.42
CA ARG A 58 7.95 0.56 19.48
C ARG A 58 9.33 1.10 19.10
N GLU A 59 9.91 0.63 17.99
CA GLU A 59 11.21 1.12 17.51
C GLU A 59 11.01 2.31 16.57
N GLN A 60 11.41 3.50 17.02
CA GLN A 60 11.46 4.68 16.16
C GLN A 60 12.71 4.63 15.30
N ALA A 61 12.57 5.00 14.02
CA ALA A 61 13.73 5.18 13.16
C ALA A 61 14.67 6.25 13.75
N PRO A 62 16.00 6.07 13.68
CA PRO A 62 16.94 7.10 14.14
C PRO A 62 16.68 8.43 13.43
N GLU A 63 16.73 9.54 14.18
CA GLU A 63 16.42 10.87 13.65
C GLU A 63 17.34 11.27 12.48
N GLN A 64 18.60 10.81 12.50
CA GLN A 64 19.52 11.04 11.39
C GLN A 64 19.02 10.38 10.09
N LEU A 65 18.56 9.12 10.16
CA LEU A 65 18.05 8.41 8.99
C LEU A 65 16.81 9.10 8.44
N ARG A 66 15.89 9.50 9.32
CA ARG A 66 14.69 10.25 8.94
C ARG A 66 15.06 11.55 8.24
N SER A 67 16.00 12.31 8.80
CA SER A 67 16.45 13.58 8.23
C SER A 67 17.06 13.39 6.83
N MET A 68 17.92 12.39 6.66
CA MET A 68 18.52 12.06 5.36
C MET A 68 17.46 11.73 4.30
N ILE A 69 16.49 10.86 4.63
CA ILE A 69 15.41 10.50 3.71
C ILE A 69 14.60 11.74 3.31
N MET A 70 14.20 12.56 4.28
CA MET A 70 13.40 13.76 4.02
C MET A 70 14.13 14.75 3.11
N THR A 71 15.42 14.98 3.33
CA THR A 71 16.23 15.83 2.44
C THR A 71 16.22 15.32 1.01
N GLN A 72 16.43 14.01 0.80
CA GLN A 72 16.47 13.42 -0.53
C GLN A 72 15.13 13.53 -1.26
N ILE A 73 14.01 13.25 -0.60
CA ILE A 73 12.69 13.31 -1.25
C ILE A 73 12.18 14.74 -1.46
N SER A 74 12.68 15.72 -0.72
CA SER A 74 12.30 17.14 -0.86
C SER A 74 13.03 17.88 -1.98
N TYR A 75 14.04 17.28 -2.60
CA TYR A 75 14.87 17.95 -3.59
C TYR A 75 14.14 18.07 -4.94
N SER A 76 13.94 19.30 -5.42
CA SER A 76 13.45 19.59 -6.77
C SER A 76 14.60 19.99 -7.69
N TYR A 77 14.76 19.34 -8.84
CA TYR A 77 15.71 19.75 -9.87
C TYR A 77 15.02 20.59 -10.95
N THR A 78 15.71 21.63 -11.44
CA THR A 78 15.27 22.41 -12.61
C THR A 78 16.07 21.97 -13.83
N GLN A 79 15.40 21.40 -14.83
CA GLN A 79 16.04 21.05 -16.10
C GLN A 79 16.03 22.25 -17.04
N VAL A 80 17.19 22.82 -17.32
CA VAL A 80 17.35 23.86 -18.36
C VAL A 80 17.65 23.14 -19.68
N ARG A 81 16.73 23.22 -20.65
CA ARG A 81 16.99 22.79 -22.03
C ARG A 81 17.57 23.98 -22.80
N TYR A 82 18.71 23.76 -23.44
CA TYR A 82 19.25 24.69 -24.44
C TYR A 82 18.70 24.25 -25.79
N GLU A 83 17.93 25.11 -26.45
CA GLU A 83 17.57 24.94 -27.86
C GLU A 83 18.74 25.44 -28.71
N ASN A 84 19.25 24.58 -29.60
CA ASN A 84 20.21 24.92 -30.65
C ASN A 84 19.46 25.23 -31.94
#